data_AF-A0A1F6DV92-F1
#
_entry.id   AF-A0A1F6DV92-F1
#
_cell.length_a   1.000
_cell.length_b   1.000
_cell.length_c   1.000
_cell.angle_alpha   90.00
_cell.angle_beta   90.00
_cell.angle_gamma   90.00
#
_symmetry.space_group_name_H-M   'P 1'
#
loop_
_entity.id
_entity.type
_entity.pdbx_description
1 polymer ?
#
loop_
_entity_poly.entity_id
_entity_poly.type
_entity_poly.pdbx_seq_one_letter_code
_entity_poly.pdbx_strand_id
1 'polypeptide(L)'
;MSVYELLLIMHIIGTVLGVGSATFAEIHYTRFSSDDIITDDERKTLATTYTVMRTGLFLLVISGFGFLLYFRLTEYTDILTSPVFWAKMTVVGVLVCNALLLQARLMPFLIGTAVSLTSWYAALTLGVLREINASYFEILVYYAVVTVLVALGLRWIRARTHAPKKV
;
A
#
# COMPACT_ATOMS: atom_id res chain seq x y z
N MET A 1 -11.23 -13.97 -23.50
CA MET A 1 -10.81 -13.51 -22.17
C MET A 1 -11.90 -13.88 -21.18
N SER A 2 -11.57 -14.65 -20.15
CA SER A 2 -12.51 -15.03 -19.08
C SER A 2 -12.70 -13.91 -18.05
N VAL A 3 -13.77 -13.98 -17.26
CA VAL A 3 -14.00 -13.03 -16.14
C VAL A 3 -12.84 -13.08 -15.14
N TYR A 4 -12.34 -14.29 -14.85
CA TYR A 4 -11.19 -14.47 -13.97
C TYR A 4 -9.93 -13.77 -14.50
N GLU A 5 -9.63 -13.92 -15.80
CA GLU A 5 -8.49 -13.25 -16.44
C GLU A 5 -8.60 -11.73 -16.38
N LEU A 6 -9.80 -11.19 -16.64
CA LEU A 6 -10.05 -9.75 -16.55
C LEU A 6 -9.81 -9.23 -15.13
N LEU A 7 -10.36 -9.91 -14.12
CA LEU A 7 -10.16 -9.56 -12.71
C LEU A 7 -8.69 -9.62 -12.32
N LEU A 8 -7.97 -10.65 -12.79
CA LEU A 8 -6.54 -10.82 -12.53
C LEU A 8 -5.72 -9.67 -13.14
N ILE A 9 -5.98 -9.32 -14.39
CA ILE A 9 -5.31 -8.20 -15.08
C ILE A 9 -5.55 -6.90 -14.32
N MET A 10 -6.82 -6.58 -14.00
CA MET A 10 -7.15 -5.38 -13.22
C MET A 10 -6.46 -5.35 -11.86
N HIS A 11 -6.42 -6.49 -11.16
CA HIS A 11 -5.82 -6.60 -9.83
C HIS A 11 -4.30 -6.42 -9.87
N ILE A 12 -3.63 -7.03 -10.85
CA ILE A 12 -2.18 -6.89 -11.04
C ILE A 12 -1.84 -5.45 -11.40
N ILE A 13 -2.55 -4.84 -12.36
CA ILE A 13 -2.35 -3.43 -12.73
C ILE A 13 -2.56 -2.53 -11.51
N GLY A 14 -3.65 -2.72 -10.76
CA GLY A 14 -3.93 -1.96 -9.55
C GLY A 14 -2.82 -2.09 -8.50
N THR A 15 -2.31 -3.30 -8.30
CA THR A 15 -1.22 -3.58 -7.36
C THR A 15 0.09 -2.92 -7.80
N VAL A 16 0.48 -3.03 -9.07
CA VAL A 16 1.72 -2.44 -9.59
C VAL A 16 1.67 -0.91 -9.56
N LEU A 17 0.54 -0.30 -9.96
CA LEU A 17 0.35 1.14 -9.86
C LEU A 17 0.41 1.62 -8.41
N GLY A 18 -0.21 0.88 -7.48
CA GLY A 18 -0.20 1.19 -6.06
C GLY A 18 1.19 1.11 -5.44
N VAL A 19 1.90 -0.01 -5.62
CA VAL A 19 3.27 -0.21 -5.12
C VAL A 19 4.23 0.81 -5.71
N GLY A 20 4.22 0.98 -7.04
CA GLY A 20 5.09 1.96 -7.71
C GLY A 20 4.84 3.38 -7.22
N SER A 21 3.57 3.79 -7.14
CA SER A 21 3.23 5.15 -6.69
C SER A 21 3.53 5.36 -5.21
N ALA A 22 3.37 4.37 -4.35
CA ALA A 22 3.74 4.48 -2.94
C ALA A 22 5.26 4.68 -2.78
N THR A 23 6.07 3.95 -3.55
CA THR A 23 7.52 4.12 -3.58
C THR A 23 7.93 5.51 -4.08
N PHE A 24 7.39 5.96 -5.22
CA PHE A 24 7.68 7.29 -5.74
C PHE A 24 7.16 8.41 -4.84
N ALA A 25 6.02 8.23 -4.18
CA ALA A 25 5.50 9.21 -3.24
C ALA A 25 6.47 9.44 -2.09
N GLU A 26 7.07 8.37 -1.53
CA GLU A 26 8.06 8.52 -0.46
C GLU A 26 9.37 9.15 -0.93
N ILE A 27 9.85 8.77 -2.12
CA ILE A 27 11.05 9.36 -2.72
C ILE A 27 10.85 10.86 -2.95
N HIS A 28 9.76 11.22 -3.64
CA HIS A 28 9.45 12.62 -3.97
C HIS A 28 9.16 13.43 -2.73
N TYR A 29 8.35 12.93 -1.80
CA TYR A 29 8.04 13.65 -0.58
C TYR A 29 9.30 13.92 0.24
N THR A 30 10.15 12.90 0.44
CA THR A 30 11.40 13.06 1.20
C THR A 30 12.33 14.09 0.57
N ARG A 31 12.42 14.12 -0.77
CA ARG A 31 13.25 15.08 -1.50
C ARG A 31 12.67 16.50 -1.47
N PHE A 32 11.38 16.65 -1.78
CA PHE A 32 10.73 17.96 -1.94
C PHE A 32 10.40 18.63 -0.60
N SER A 33 10.34 17.88 0.50
CA SER A 33 10.18 18.46 1.84
C SER A 33 11.52 18.81 2.51
N SER A 34 12.64 18.74 1.79
CA SER A 34 13.97 18.85 2.42
C SER A 34 14.44 20.23 2.78
N ASP A 35 13.85 21.25 2.17
CA ASP A 35 14.12 22.67 2.40
C ASP A 35 12.91 23.40 3.02
N ASP A 36 11.94 22.65 3.53
CA ASP A 36 10.65 23.14 4.07
C ASP A 36 9.80 23.98 3.09
N ILE A 37 10.16 24.04 1.80
CA ILE A 37 9.45 24.82 0.78
C ILE A 37 9.05 23.91 -0.39
N ILE A 38 7.79 23.48 -0.42
CA ILE A 38 7.25 22.72 -1.55
C ILE A 38 6.73 23.69 -2.61
N THR A 39 7.45 23.77 -3.73
CA THR A 39 7.07 24.57 -4.90
C THR A 39 5.81 24.04 -5.58
N ASP A 40 5.16 24.86 -6.42
CA ASP A 40 3.95 24.45 -7.13
C ASP A 40 4.17 23.25 -8.06
N ASP A 41 5.33 23.16 -8.69
CA ASP A 41 5.66 22.06 -9.58
C ASP A 41 5.91 20.76 -8.79
N GLU A 42 6.61 20.82 -7.66
CA GLU A 42 6.78 19.67 -6.75
C GLU A 42 5.44 19.20 -6.17
N ARG A 43 4.56 20.14 -5.82
CA ARG A 43 3.19 19.84 -5.39
C ARG A 43 2.40 19.14 -6.49
N LYS A 44 2.47 19.60 -7.74
CA LYS A 44 1.81 18.95 -8.89
C LYS A 44 2.39 17.55 -9.15
N THR A 45 3.70 17.36 -9.01
CA THR A 45 4.32 16.03 -9.10
C THR A 45 3.75 15.10 -8.04
N LEU A 46 3.73 15.52 -6.77
CA LEU A 46 3.15 14.72 -5.68
C LEU A 46 1.67 14.43 -5.91
N ALA A 47 0.88 15.43 -6.32
CA ALA A 47 -0.54 15.25 -6.63
C ALA A 47 -0.78 14.23 -7.74
N THR A 48 0.08 14.23 -8.77
CA THR A 48 0.04 13.24 -9.86
C THR A 48 0.35 11.84 -9.32
N THR A 49 1.41 11.68 -8.54
CA THR A 49 1.78 10.40 -7.92
C THR A 49 0.66 9.86 -7.02
N TYR A 50 0.06 10.71 -6.18
CA TYR A 50 -1.06 10.30 -5.33
C TYR A 50 -2.33 9.98 -6.12
N THR A 51 -2.54 10.62 -7.27
CA THR A 51 -3.66 10.28 -8.16
C THR A 51 -3.46 8.89 -8.76
N VAL A 52 -2.27 8.57 -9.26
CA VAL A 52 -1.94 7.21 -9.75
C VAL A 52 -2.10 6.18 -8.63
N MET A 53 -1.66 6.48 -7.41
CA MET A 53 -1.84 5.60 -6.25
C MET A 53 -3.33 5.32 -5.95
N ARG A 54 -4.19 6.35 -6.01
CA ARG A 54 -5.64 6.20 -5.81
C ARG A 54 -6.30 5.38 -6.93
N THR A 55 -5.89 5.58 -8.17
CA THR A 55 -6.33 4.74 -9.29
C THR A 55 -5.92 3.28 -9.09
N GLY A 56 -4.69 3.04 -8.62
CA GLY A 56 -4.23 1.70 -8.25
C GLY A 56 -5.07 1.06 -7.15
N LEU A 57 -5.37 1.81 -6.08
CA LEU A 57 -6.24 1.35 -4.99
C LEU A 57 -7.65 1.01 -5.48
N PHE A 58 -8.23 1.87 -6.30
CA PHE A 58 -9.55 1.65 -6.88
C PHE A 58 -9.60 0.36 -7.70
N LEU A 59 -8.64 0.15 -8.60
CA LEU A 59 -8.55 -1.08 -9.40
C LEU A 59 -8.34 -2.32 -8.53
N LEU A 60 -7.46 -2.25 -7.53
CA LEU A 60 -7.19 -3.35 -6.60
C LEU A 60 -8.44 -3.73 -5.81
N VAL A 61 -9.16 -2.74 -5.26
CA VAL A 61 -10.35 -2.96 -4.42
C VAL A 61 -11.50 -3.50 -5.26
N ILE A 62 -11.81 -2.91 -6.41
CA ILE A 62 -12.88 -3.38 -7.29
C ILE A 62 -12.62 -4.80 -7.77
N SER A 63 -11.41 -5.08 -8.26
CA SER A 63 -11.06 -6.44 -8.69
C SER A 63 -11.04 -7.43 -7.52
N GLY A 64 -10.62 -7.00 -6.32
CA GLY A 64 -10.65 -7.81 -5.10
C GLY A 64 -12.08 -8.22 -4.69
N PHE A 65 -13.02 -7.27 -4.68
CA PHE A 65 -14.44 -7.59 -4.49
C PHE A 65 -15.00 -8.45 -5.62
N GLY A 66 -14.57 -8.21 -6.86
CA GLY A 66 -14.89 -9.07 -8.01
C GLY A 66 -14.43 -10.51 -7.81
N PHE A 67 -13.23 -10.73 -7.28
CA PHE A 67 -12.74 -12.08 -6.92
C PHE A 67 -13.56 -12.72 -5.81
N LEU A 68 -13.92 -11.97 -4.75
CA LEU A 68 -14.79 -12.49 -3.69
C LEU A 68 -16.15 -12.95 -4.24
N LEU A 69 -16.76 -12.14 -5.12
CA LEU A 69 -18.02 -12.48 -5.76
C LEU A 69 -17.85 -13.69 -6.69
N TYR A 70 -16.79 -13.72 -7.49
CA TYR A 70 -16.48 -14.84 -8.37
C TYR A 70 -16.35 -16.16 -7.59
N PHE A 71 -15.55 -16.19 -6.52
CA PHE A 71 -15.39 -17.38 -5.66
C PHE A 71 -16.70 -17.85 -5.04
N ARG A 72 -17.58 -16.91 -4.68
CA ARG A 72 -18.91 -17.26 -4.16
C ARG A 72 -19.81 -17.89 -5.23
N LEU A 73 -19.79 -17.37 -6.46
CA LEU A 73 -20.64 -17.85 -7.55
C LEU A 73 -20.16 -19.16 -8.17
N THR A 74 -18.86 -19.45 -8.11
CA THR A 74 -18.26 -20.69 -8.64
C THR A 74 -18.02 -21.77 -7.58
N GLU A 75 -18.48 -21.54 -6.34
CA GLU A 75 -18.30 -22.43 -5.19
C GLU A 75 -16.83 -22.76 -4.84
N TYR A 76 -15.89 -21.93 -5.30
CA TYR A 76 -14.47 -22.05 -4.99
C TYR A 76 -14.16 -21.50 -3.59
N THR A 77 -14.53 -22.25 -2.56
CA THR A 77 -14.49 -21.79 -1.15
C THR A 77 -13.20 -22.12 -0.41
N ASP A 78 -12.34 -22.99 -0.95
CA ASP A 78 -11.09 -23.42 -0.29
C ASP A 78 -10.18 -22.23 0.04
N ILE A 79 -10.11 -21.24 -0.85
CA ILE A 79 -9.29 -20.03 -0.64
C ILE A 79 -9.73 -19.21 0.57
N LEU A 80 -11.01 -19.31 0.98
CA LEU A 80 -11.55 -18.63 2.15
C LEU A 80 -11.11 -19.29 3.46
N THR A 81 -10.45 -20.44 3.42
CA THR A 81 -9.82 -21.05 4.61
C THR A 81 -8.36 -20.65 4.78
N SER A 82 -7.76 -20.00 3.78
CA SER A 82 -6.33 -19.67 3.78
C SER A 82 -6.01 -18.54 4.77
N PRO A 83 -5.08 -18.74 5.72
CA PRO A 83 -4.63 -17.68 6.62
C PRO A 83 -3.94 -16.54 5.87
N VAL A 84 -3.21 -16.85 4.79
CA VAL A 84 -2.53 -15.88 3.92
C VAL A 84 -3.54 -14.98 3.23
N PHE A 85 -4.65 -15.56 2.75
CA PHE A 85 -5.73 -14.81 2.14
C PHE A 85 -6.34 -13.82 3.12
N TRP A 86 -6.71 -14.25 4.33
CA TRP A 86 -7.28 -13.36 5.35
C TRP A 86 -6.31 -12.29 5.85
N ALA A 87 -5.03 -12.62 5.97
CA ALA A 87 -4.01 -11.63 6.29
C ALA A 87 -3.91 -10.57 5.19
N LYS A 88 -3.90 -10.97 3.92
CA LYS A 88 -3.95 -10.04 2.78
C LYS A 88 -5.20 -9.15 2.83
N MET A 89 -6.37 -9.73 3.09
CA MET A 89 -7.63 -8.96 3.18
C MET A 89 -7.58 -7.93 4.32
N THR A 90 -6.99 -8.30 5.45
CA THR A 90 -6.79 -7.40 6.60
C THR A 90 -5.85 -6.26 6.23
N VAL A 91 -4.70 -6.56 5.61
CA VAL A 91 -3.74 -5.55 5.15
C VAL A 91 -4.37 -4.59 4.14
N VAL A 92 -5.18 -5.09 3.19
CA VAL A 92 -5.92 -4.24 2.24
C VAL A 92 -6.95 -3.38 2.98
N GLY A 93 -7.63 -3.92 4.00
CA GLY A 93 -8.51 -3.14 4.87
C GLY A 93 -7.77 -2.00 5.58
N VAL A 94 -6.60 -2.29 6.17
CA VAL A 94 -5.73 -1.28 6.79
C VAL A 94 -5.29 -0.23 5.77
N LEU A 95 -4.93 -0.64 4.55
CA LEU A 95 -4.55 0.28 3.46
C LEU A 95 -5.69 1.26 3.13
N VAL A 96 -6.92 0.75 2.97
CA VAL A 96 -8.11 1.58 2.70
C VAL A 96 -8.42 2.52 3.86
N CYS A 97 -8.45 2.00 5.10
CA CYS A 97 -8.66 2.81 6.30
C CYS A 97 -7.61 3.92 6.43
N ASN A 98 -6.34 3.59 6.22
CA ASN A 98 -5.25 4.56 6.26
C ASN A 98 -5.41 5.67 5.21
N ALA A 99 -5.80 5.32 3.98
CA ALA A 99 -6.06 6.30 2.92
C ALA A 99 -7.19 7.27 3.31
N LEU A 100 -8.28 6.75 3.90
CA LEU A 100 -9.39 7.57 4.38
C LEU A 100 -8.98 8.47 5.55
N LEU A 101 -8.22 7.96 6.51
CA LEU A 101 -7.75 8.73 7.67
C LEU A 101 -6.76 9.83 7.27
N LEU A 102 -5.86 9.56 6.31
CA LEU A 102 -4.98 10.57 5.71
C LEU A 102 -5.79 11.65 4.98
N GLN A 103 -6.81 11.27 4.21
CA GLN A 103 -7.68 12.22 3.53
C GLN A 103 -8.48 13.10 4.51
N ALA A 104 -8.93 12.52 5.62
CA ALA A 104 -9.62 13.22 6.70
C ALA A 104 -8.66 14.03 7.60
N ARG A 105 -7.34 13.97 7.38
CA ARG A 105 -6.29 14.61 8.22
C ARG A 105 -6.31 14.13 9.68
N LEU A 106 -6.78 12.91 9.93
CA LEU A 106 -6.84 12.29 11.26
C LEU A 106 -5.62 11.41 11.58
N MET A 107 -4.78 11.12 10.57
CA MET A 107 -3.59 10.29 10.71
C MET A 107 -2.32 11.15 10.66
N PRO A 108 -1.38 11.02 11.62
CA PRO A 108 -0.07 11.65 11.52
C PRO A 108 0.64 11.23 10.23
N PHE A 109 1.14 12.21 9.47
CA PHE A 109 1.61 11.96 8.11
C PHE A 109 2.70 10.88 8.02
N LEU A 110 3.72 10.92 8.89
CA LEU A 110 4.81 9.92 8.92
C LEU A 110 4.29 8.50 9.11
N ILE A 111 3.31 8.33 10.02
CA ILE A 111 2.70 7.02 10.29
C ILE A 111 1.89 6.58 9.07
N GLY A 112 1.06 7.48 8.53
CA GLY A 112 0.22 7.16 7.39
C GLY A 112 1.02 6.78 6.14
N THR A 113 2.16 7.45 5.89
CA THR A 113 3.06 7.09 4.79
C THR A 113 3.74 5.74 4.99
N ALA A 114 4.17 5.43 6.22
CA ALA A 114 4.79 4.15 6.54
C ALA A 114 3.80 2.98 6.42
N VAL A 115 2.58 3.16 6.93
CA VAL A 115 1.48 2.19 6.79
C VAL A 115 1.14 1.99 5.32
N SER A 116 1.02 3.07 4.54
CA SER A 116 0.75 2.99 3.09
C SER A 116 1.81 2.16 2.37
N LEU A 117 3.09 2.54 2.49
CA LEU A 117 4.19 1.85 1.83
C LEU A 117 4.25 0.36 2.22
N THR A 118 4.16 0.07 3.52
CA THR A 118 4.22 -1.30 4.02
C THR A 118 3.04 -2.13 3.53
N SER A 119 1.83 -1.57 3.52
CA SER A 119 0.62 -2.30 3.11
C SER A 119 0.61 -2.62 1.63
N TRP A 120 1.11 -1.73 0.78
CA TRP A 120 1.23 -2.00 -0.66
C TRP A 120 2.18 -3.15 -0.93
N TYR A 121 3.37 -3.14 -0.33
CA TYR A 121 4.33 -4.23 -0.47
C TYR A 121 3.82 -5.53 0.16
N ALA A 122 3.18 -5.47 1.33
CA ALA A 122 2.58 -6.65 1.96
C ALA A 122 1.45 -7.25 1.10
N ALA A 123 0.57 -6.43 0.52
CA ALA A 123 -0.50 -6.91 -0.37
C ALA A 123 0.07 -7.59 -1.63
N LEU A 124 1.15 -7.05 -2.21
CA LEU A 124 1.88 -7.67 -3.31
C LEU A 124 2.52 -9.00 -2.87
N THR A 125 3.30 -8.99 -1.80
CA THR A 125 4.03 -10.17 -1.31
C THR A 125 3.09 -11.31 -0.94
N LEU A 126 2.03 -11.04 -0.17
CA LEU A 126 1.03 -12.06 0.19
C LEU A 126 0.25 -12.55 -1.04
N GLY A 127 0.02 -11.68 -2.03
CA GLY A 127 -0.61 -12.05 -3.30
C GLY A 127 0.23 -12.96 -4.18
N VAL A 128 1.56 -12.81 -4.15
CA VAL A 128 2.51 -13.65 -4.88
C VAL A 128 2.76 -14.97 -4.16
N LEU A 129 2.99 -14.93 -2.84
CA LEU A 129 3.39 -16.13 -2.10
C LEU A 129 2.26 -17.15 -1.94
N ARG A 130 0.99 -16.70 -1.83
CA ARG A 130 -0.27 -17.49 -1.75
C ARG A 130 -0.38 -18.56 -0.65
N GLU A 131 0.68 -19.31 -0.39
CA GLU A 131 0.80 -20.35 0.63
C GLU A 131 2.15 -20.19 1.34
N ILE A 132 2.10 -19.97 2.64
CA ILE A 132 3.27 -19.95 3.52
C ILE A 132 2.95 -20.69 4.80
N ASN A 133 3.97 -21.32 5.39
CA ASN A 133 3.88 -21.99 6.69
C ASN A 133 3.90 -20.95 7.82
N ALA A 134 2.90 -20.06 7.84
CA ALA A 134 2.69 -19.06 8.87
C ALA A 134 1.20 -18.91 9.14
N SER A 135 0.86 -18.80 10.42
CA SER A 135 -0.49 -18.48 10.86
C SER A 135 -0.85 -17.02 10.51
N TYR A 136 -2.15 -16.74 10.49
CA TYR A 136 -2.68 -15.40 10.30
C TYR A 136 -2.04 -14.38 11.27
N PHE A 137 -1.91 -14.73 12.54
CA PHE A 137 -1.35 -13.84 13.56
C PHE A 137 0.14 -13.58 13.37
N GLU A 138 0.93 -14.59 12.97
CA GLU A 138 2.35 -14.41 12.68
C GLU A 138 2.56 -13.44 11.53
N ILE A 139 1.74 -13.53 10.47
CA ILE A 139 1.78 -12.60 9.34
C ILE A 139 1.48 -11.17 9.80
N LEU A 140 0.46 -10.98 10.64
CA LEU A 140 0.09 -9.65 11.15
C LEU A 140 1.13 -9.07 12.09
N VAL A 141 1.77 -9.89 12.94
CA VAL A 141 2.89 -9.46 13.79
C VAL A 141 4.05 -9.02 12.92
N TYR A 142 4.42 -9.80 11.90
CA TYR A 142 5.45 -9.42 10.93
C TYR A 142 5.12 -8.10 10.24
N TYR A 143 3.88 -7.96 9.75
CA TYR A 143 3.41 -6.73 9.11
C TYR A 143 3.51 -5.51 10.06
N ALA A 144 3.10 -5.64 11.32
CA ALA A 144 3.19 -4.57 12.30
C ALA A 144 4.66 -4.19 12.59
N VAL A 145 5.53 -5.18 12.80
CA VAL A 145 6.97 -4.96 13.01
C VAL A 145 7.60 -4.24 11.82
N VAL A 146 7.34 -4.73 10.60
CA VAL A 146 7.85 -4.10 9.38
C VAL A 146 7.33 -2.67 9.24
N THR A 147 6.07 -2.41 9.58
CA THR A 147 5.49 -1.04 9.53
C THR A 147 6.23 -0.09 10.46
N VAL A 148 6.57 -0.54 11.68
CA VAL A 148 7.37 0.24 12.63
C VAL A 148 8.77 0.47 12.09
N LEU A 149 9.43 -0.56 11.55
CA LEU A 149 10.77 -0.44 10.97
C LEU A 149 10.80 0.54 9.79
N VAL A 150 9.78 0.51 8.92
CA VAL A 150 9.61 1.46 7.81
C VAL A 150 9.42 2.87 8.35
N ALA A 151 8.58 3.08 9.37
CA ALA A 151 8.38 4.40 9.98
C ALA A 151 9.68 4.95 10.58
N LEU A 152 10.46 4.13 11.27
CA LEU A 152 11.76 4.50 11.82
C LEU A 152 12.78 4.80 10.72
N GLY A 153 12.81 3.98 9.66
CA GLY A 153 13.65 4.18 8.49
C GLY A 153 13.34 5.51 7.79
N LEU A 154 12.08 5.78 7.49
CA LEU A 154 11.65 7.05 6.89
C LEU A 154 12.01 8.25 7.77
N ARG A 155 11.80 8.15 9.09
CA ARG A 155 12.21 9.20 10.04
C ARG A 155 13.72 9.46 9.98
N TRP A 156 14.52 8.40 9.97
CA TRP A 156 15.98 8.50 9.93
C TRP A 156 16.48 9.09 8.60
N ILE A 157 15.91 8.66 7.46
CA ILE A 157 16.25 9.19 6.14
C ILE A 157 15.93 10.70 6.11
N ARG A 158 14.71 11.09 6.48
CA ARG A 158 14.26 12.48 6.47
C ARG A 158 15.13 13.36 7.38
N ALA A 159 15.49 12.88 8.58
CA ALA A 159 16.38 13.60 9.48
C ALA A 159 17.79 13.87 8.89
N ARG A 160 18.27 13.02 7.98
CA ARG A 160 19.56 13.22 7.30
C ARG A 160 19.45 14.12 6.08
N THR A 161 18.37 14.00 5.32
CA THR A 161 18.16 14.81 4.11
C THR A 161 17.74 16.24 4.42
N HIS A 162 17.06 16.45 5.55
CA HIS A 162 16.52 17.76 5.96
C HIS A 162 17.45 18.50 6.93
N ALA A 163 18.62 17.92 7.27
CA ALA A 163 19.61 18.59 8.10
C ALA A 163 20.16 19.83 7.37
N PRO A 164 20.34 20.98 8.05
CA PRO A 164 20.90 22.16 7.43
C PRO A 164 22.26 21.83 6.83
N LYS A 165 22.45 22.14 5.55
CA LYS A 165 23.76 22.01 4.90
C LYS A 165 24.75 22.84 5.72
N LYS A 166 25.78 22.19 6.27
CA LYS A 166 26.92 22.90 6.85
C LYS A 166 27.55 23.71 5.69
N VAL A 167 27.32 25.02 5.71
CA VAL A 167 28.00 26.00 4.85
C VAL A 167 29.44 26.14 5.32
#